data_AF-A0A7Y5LHT6-F1
#
_entry.id   AF-A0A7Y5LHT6-F1
#
_cell.length_a   1.000
_cell.length_b   1.000
_cell.length_c   1.000
_cell.angle_alpha   90.00
_cell.angle_beta   90.00
_cell.angle_gamma   90.00
#
_symmetry.space_group_name_H-M   'P 1'
#
loop_
_entity.id
_entity.type
_entity.pdbx_description
1 polymer ?
#
loop_
_entity_poly.entity_id
_entity_poly.type
_entity_poly.pdbx_seq_one_letter_code
_entity_poly.pdbx_strand_id
1 'polypeptide(L)'
;TPRAPGRILGAGYSVPPPLKVAPGQVITLFVHSPNGIQPERGFTADSIPLPVSINGFAVKLEQTFGATVEVPLFAVYPVDDCVGLNPSVCTDLTAITLQIPWELVNNRSGGGGRPENFALLRVSYQGVAGDAFPIQPESDSIHIINSCDSTMPPGFERVGDFAGGCRPLVTHLDGRLVTAANPATAGETLVMYAFGLGHTGASVRSGDTARAPIGLTDVSLQFNAGVNLAPVRPTALPPPAGNAPIPVFAGLTPSQVGLYQIAFTVPALAAGTPACTASTIASNFTVSMGRAQSFDGAGICIQP
;
A
#
# COMPACT_ATOMS: atom_id res chain seq x y z
N THR A 1 26.48 32.74 6.91
CA THR A 1 26.07 32.14 5.63
C THR A 1 24.59 32.42 5.42
N PRO A 2 24.17 32.99 4.28
CA PRO A 2 22.76 33.13 3.98
C PRO A 2 22.14 31.73 3.90
N ARG A 3 21.09 31.46 4.70
CA ARG A 3 20.32 30.22 4.58
C ARG A 3 19.73 30.20 3.18
N ALA A 4 19.93 29.10 2.45
CA ALA A 4 19.15 28.85 1.25
C ALA A 4 17.66 29.00 1.59
N PRO A 5 16.83 29.56 0.69
CA PRO A 5 15.39 29.59 0.90
C PRO A 5 14.91 28.16 1.17
N GLY A 6 14.08 27.99 2.20
CA GLY A 6 13.59 26.67 2.61
C GLY A 6 12.77 25.98 1.51
N ARG A 7 12.76 24.65 1.51
CA ARG A 7 11.92 23.83 0.62
C ARG A 7 10.49 23.77 1.16
N ILE A 8 9.49 23.88 0.27
CA ILE A 8 8.09 23.61 0.63
C ILE A 8 7.94 22.10 0.83
N LEU A 9 7.54 21.68 2.04
CA LEU A 9 7.37 20.26 2.41
C LEU A 9 5.90 19.83 2.46
N GLY A 10 4.97 20.78 2.34
CA GLY A 10 3.54 20.54 2.34
C GLY A 10 2.76 21.85 2.25
N ALA A 11 1.48 21.73 1.94
CA ALA A 11 0.52 22.82 1.93
C ALA A 11 -0.80 22.30 2.52
N GLY A 12 -1.49 23.12 3.29
CA GLY A 12 -2.75 22.71 3.91
C GLY A 12 -3.09 23.54 5.14
N TYR A 13 -4.08 23.07 5.88
CA TYR A 13 -4.59 23.74 7.09
C TYR A 13 -3.88 23.28 8.37
N SER A 14 -2.89 22.40 8.26
CA SER A 14 -2.09 21.88 9.38
C SER A 14 -0.69 21.49 8.91
N VAL A 15 0.24 21.36 9.86
CA VAL A 15 1.54 20.74 9.59
C VAL A 15 1.30 19.31 9.10
N PRO A 16 1.98 18.84 8.03
CA PRO A 16 1.85 17.46 7.56
C PRO A 16 2.18 16.48 8.69
N PRO A 17 1.27 15.56 9.05
CA PRO A 17 1.59 14.53 10.04
C PRO A 17 2.64 13.56 9.47
N PRO A 18 3.37 12.83 10.33
CA PRO A 18 4.24 11.75 9.87
C PRO A 18 3.45 10.69 9.09
N LEU A 19 4.14 10.03 8.14
CA LEU A 19 3.51 8.96 7.35
C LEU A 19 3.25 7.75 8.25
N LYS A 20 2.00 7.31 8.34
CA LYS A 20 1.66 6.06 9.02
C LYS A 20 2.16 4.87 8.22
N VAL A 21 2.87 3.96 8.87
CA VAL A 21 3.36 2.74 8.25
C VAL A 21 3.24 1.55 9.18
N ALA A 22 3.08 0.36 8.60
CA ALA A 22 3.05 -0.90 9.32
C ALA A 22 4.28 -1.77 9.02
N PRO A 23 4.69 -2.65 9.95
CA PRO A 23 5.73 -3.65 9.70
C PRO A 23 5.42 -4.49 8.45
N GLY A 24 6.42 -4.66 7.58
CA GLY A 24 6.30 -5.43 6.34
C GLY A 24 5.58 -4.72 5.19
N GLN A 25 5.06 -3.51 5.39
CA GLN A 25 4.39 -2.73 4.35
C GLN A 25 5.36 -2.37 3.22
N VAL A 26 4.88 -2.39 1.98
CA VAL A 26 5.63 -1.87 0.82
C VAL A 26 5.16 -0.45 0.53
N ILE A 27 6.11 0.48 0.40
CA ILE A 27 5.85 1.88 0.06
C ILE A 27 6.87 2.40 -0.95
N THR A 28 6.57 3.52 -1.59
CA THR A 28 7.54 4.28 -2.40
C THR A 28 7.81 5.64 -1.76
N LEU A 29 9.09 5.93 -1.53
CA LEU A 29 9.56 7.26 -1.17
C LEU A 29 9.84 8.05 -2.44
N PHE A 30 9.33 9.27 -2.54
CA PHE A 30 9.66 10.22 -3.60
C PHE A 30 10.65 11.25 -3.06
N VAL A 31 11.93 11.07 -3.39
CA VAL A 31 13.04 11.83 -2.82
C VAL A 31 13.45 12.91 -3.81
N HIS A 32 13.36 14.17 -3.40
CA HIS A 32 13.93 15.25 -4.21
C HIS A 32 15.44 15.07 -4.35
N SER A 33 15.92 15.16 -5.58
CA SER A 33 17.27 14.80 -5.97
C SER A 33 18.05 16.05 -6.44
N PRO A 34 18.52 16.90 -5.51
CA PRO A 34 19.19 18.14 -5.89
C PRO A 34 20.47 17.83 -6.68
N ASN A 35 20.78 18.68 -7.67
CA ASN A 35 21.95 18.55 -8.56
C ASN A 35 21.94 17.30 -9.45
N GLY A 36 20.77 16.76 -9.79
CA GLY A 36 20.65 15.66 -10.75
C GLY A 36 21.10 14.29 -10.21
N ILE A 37 21.05 14.07 -8.90
CA ILE A 37 21.28 12.76 -8.28
C ILE A 37 20.06 11.85 -8.52
N GLN A 38 19.82 11.52 -9.79
CA GLN A 38 18.83 10.55 -10.21
C GLN A 38 19.55 9.41 -10.93
N PRO A 39 19.06 8.17 -10.81
CA PRO A 39 19.56 7.09 -11.65
C PRO A 39 19.16 7.36 -13.12
N GLU A 40 20.06 7.10 -14.07
CA GLU A 40 19.78 7.28 -15.52
C GLU A 40 18.62 6.40 -16.03
N ARG A 41 18.33 5.32 -15.31
CA ARG A 41 17.24 4.37 -15.61
C ARG A 41 16.74 3.73 -14.32
N GLY A 42 15.60 3.05 -14.39
CA GLY A 42 15.12 2.22 -13.29
C GLY A 42 15.99 1.00 -13.02
N PHE A 43 16.14 0.66 -11.75
CA PHE A 43 16.77 -0.56 -11.25
C PHE A 43 15.76 -1.28 -10.35
N THR A 44 15.50 -2.54 -10.64
CA THR A 44 14.62 -3.40 -9.84
C THR A 44 15.46 -4.55 -9.29
N ALA A 45 15.24 -4.91 -8.03
CA ALA A 45 15.85 -6.07 -7.40
C ALA A 45 15.45 -7.35 -8.14
N ASP A 46 16.43 -8.21 -8.40
CA ASP A 46 16.29 -9.51 -9.06
C ASP A 46 16.56 -10.69 -8.11
N SER A 47 16.79 -10.40 -6.83
CA SER A 47 17.13 -11.38 -5.80
C SER A 47 16.20 -11.32 -4.59
N ILE A 48 16.02 -12.48 -3.96
CA ILE A 48 15.42 -12.62 -2.63
C ILE A 48 16.47 -13.30 -1.72
N PRO A 49 16.76 -12.79 -0.51
CA PRO A 49 16.19 -11.57 0.08
C PRO A 49 16.50 -10.30 -0.72
N LEU A 50 15.60 -9.32 -0.65
CA LEU A 50 15.76 -8.03 -1.31
C LEU A 50 17.07 -7.35 -0.87
N PRO A 51 17.79 -6.68 -1.79
CA PRO A 51 19.00 -5.95 -1.47
C PRO A 51 18.69 -4.74 -0.58
N VAL A 52 19.64 -4.38 0.28
CA VAL A 52 19.56 -3.17 1.12
C VAL A 52 20.21 -1.94 0.47
N SER A 53 20.80 -2.13 -0.71
CA SER A 53 21.29 -1.03 -1.55
C SER A 53 21.09 -1.35 -3.03
N ILE A 54 20.64 -0.35 -3.79
CA ILE A 54 20.46 -0.42 -5.24
C ILE A 54 21.09 0.83 -5.85
N ASN A 55 22.06 0.65 -6.75
CA ASN A 55 22.73 1.74 -7.46
C ASN A 55 23.25 2.87 -6.53
N GLY A 56 23.82 2.50 -5.37
CA GLY A 56 24.34 3.43 -4.39
C GLY A 56 23.30 4.06 -3.46
N PHE A 57 22.00 3.89 -3.72
CA PHE A 57 20.93 4.27 -2.79
C PHE A 57 20.79 3.20 -1.70
N ALA A 58 20.63 3.63 -0.45
CA ALA A 58 20.31 2.77 0.69
C ALA A 58 19.41 3.52 1.66
N VAL A 59 18.56 2.79 2.39
CA VAL A 59 17.65 3.38 3.38
C VAL A 59 17.83 2.68 4.72
N LYS A 60 17.84 3.45 5.82
CA LYS A 60 17.84 2.92 7.19
C LYS A 60 16.58 3.29 7.92
N LEU A 61 16.08 2.34 8.72
CA LEU A 61 15.08 2.58 9.75
C LEU A 61 15.82 2.88 11.06
N GLU A 62 15.68 4.11 11.54
CA GLU A 62 16.14 4.55 12.85
C GLU A 62 14.94 4.63 13.78
N GLN A 63 15.02 4.11 15.00
CA GLN A 63 13.90 4.13 15.93
C GLN A 63 14.36 4.20 17.38
N THR A 64 13.53 4.79 18.24
CA THR A 64 13.84 4.95 19.67
C THR A 64 13.79 3.61 20.40
N PHE A 65 12.84 2.76 20.01
CA PHE A 65 12.69 1.41 20.54
C PHE A 65 13.04 0.40 19.46
N GLY A 66 14.28 -0.09 19.48
CA GLY A 66 14.77 -1.09 18.52
C GLY A 66 16.16 -0.77 18.03
N ALA A 67 16.75 -1.70 17.27
CA ALA A 67 17.99 -1.44 16.56
C ALA A 67 17.73 -0.56 15.33
N THR A 68 18.77 0.13 14.88
CA THR A 68 18.79 0.65 13.49
C THR A 68 18.87 -0.53 12.54
N VAL A 69 18.01 -0.54 11.52
CA VAL A 69 17.89 -1.66 10.58
C VAL A 69 18.04 -1.16 9.15
N GLU A 70 18.79 -1.90 8.33
CA GLU A 70 18.87 -1.65 6.89
C GLU A 70 17.55 -2.03 6.24
N VAL A 71 17.04 -1.18 5.36
CA VAL A 71 15.72 -1.33 4.75
C VAL A 71 15.85 -2.08 3.42
N PRO A 72 15.12 -3.19 3.22
CA PRO A 72 15.11 -3.90 1.94
C PRO A 72 14.44 -3.09 0.83
N LEU A 73 15.06 -3.06 -0.35
CA LEU A 73 14.65 -2.25 -1.50
C LEU A 73 14.15 -3.14 -2.64
N PHE A 74 13.00 -2.78 -3.22
CA PHE A 74 12.48 -3.40 -4.44
C PHE A 74 13.02 -2.72 -5.69
N ALA A 75 13.01 -1.39 -5.71
CA ALA A 75 13.35 -0.65 -6.91
C ALA A 75 13.78 0.78 -6.61
N VAL A 76 14.61 1.33 -7.50
CA VAL A 76 14.99 2.74 -7.53
C VAL A 76 14.90 3.22 -8.97
N TYR A 77 14.14 4.26 -9.25
CA TYR A 77 13.95 4.77 -10.62
C TYR A 77 13.77 6.29 -10.65
N PRO A 78 14.15 6.94 -11.76
CA PRO A 78 13.93 8.37 -11.92
C PRO A 78 12.44 8.64 -12.17
N VAL A 79 11.95 9.75 -11.66
CA VAL A 79 10.60 10.26 -11.92
C VAL A 79 10.72 11.70 -12.38
N ASP A 80 10.29 11.94 -13.61
CA ASP A 80 10.11 13.28 -14.17
C ASP A 80 8.72 13.78 -13.79
N ASP A 81 8.61 14.41 -12.62
CA ASP A 81 7.35 14.99 -12.15
C ASP A 81 7.20 16.41 -12.70
N CYS A 82 6.71 16.49 -13.93
CA CYS A 82 6.39 17.75 -14.61
C CYS A 82 4.88 18.00 -14.54
N VAL A 83 4.49 19.07 -13.85
CA VAL A 83 3.10 19.52 -13.89
C VAL A 83 2.91 20.38 -15.14
N GLY A 84 1.87 20.05 -15.92
CA GLY A 84 1.48 20.73 -17.17
C GLY A 84 0.93 22.16 -16.98
N LEU A 85 1.51 22.93 -16.05
CA LEU A 85 1.32 24.37 -15.96
C LEU A 85 2.24 25.06 -16.98
N ASN A 86 1.94 26.31 -17.34
CA ASN A 86 2.78 27.12 -18.25
C ASN A 86 3.34 28.33 -17.49
N PRO A 87 4.66 28.44 -17.26
CA PRO A 87 5.70 27.48 -17.65
C PRO A 87 5.64 26.19 -16.83
N SER A 88 6.05 25.07 -17.44
CA SER A 88 6.05 23.76 -16.77
C SER A 88 7.09 23.75 -15.66
N VAL A 89 6.64 23.36 -14.47
CA VAL A 89 7.50 23.20 -13.30
C VAL A 89 7.75 21.71 -13.18
N CYS A 90 8.99 21.31 -13.44
CA CYS A 90 9.45 19.94 -13.25
C CYS A 90 10.27 19.85 -11.97
N THR A 91 10.09 18.76 -11.24
CA THR A 91 10.91 18.43 -10.08
C THR A 91 11.58 17.09 -10.31
N ASP A 92 12.91 17.08 -10.19
CA ASP A 92 13.69 15.85 -10.23
C ASP A 92 13.43 15.05 -8.95
N LEU A 93 12.75 13.92 -9.09
CA LEU A 93 12.45 12.98 -8.03
C LEU A 93 13.12 11.62 -8.30
N THR A 94 13.64 11.01 -7.25
CA THR A 94 14.01 9.58 -7.26
C THR A 94 12.94 8.83 -6.47
N ALA A 95 12.29 7.87 -7.11
CA ALA A 95 11.37 6.96 -6.45
C ALA A 95 12.14 5.76 -5.92
N ILE A 96 11.99 5.48 -4.62
CA ILE A 96 12.60 4.34 -3.93
C ILE A 96 11.48 3.48 -3.36
N THR A 97 11.21 2.35 -3.99
CA THR A 97 10.27 1.36 -3.49
C THR A 97 10.97 0.43 -2.51
N LEU A 98 10.41 0.29 -1.32
CA LEU A 98 11.03 -0.43 -0.22
C LEU A 98 9.99 -1.21 0.61
N GLN A 99 10.47 -2.20 1.36
CA GLN A 99 9.69 -2.85 2.41
C GLN A 99 10.04 -2.21 3.76
N ILE A 100 9.04 -1.70 4.48
CA ILE A 100 9.18 -1.32 5.89
C ILE A 100 9.59 -2.56 6.68
N PRO A 101 10.73 -2.56 7.39
CA PRO A 101 11.21 -3.74 8.10
C PRO A 101 10.20 -4.27 9.13
N TRP A 102 10.11 -5.60 9.27
CA TRP A 102 9.32 -6.27 10.31
C TRP A 102 9.78 -5.91 11.73
N GLU A 103 11.03 -5.48 11.86
CA GLU A 103 11.67 -4.99 13.09
C GLU A 103 11.16 -3.62 13.54
N LEU A 104 10.31 -2.95 12.76
CA LEU A 104 9.63 -1.73 13.18
C LEU A 104 8.80 -2.00 14.45
N VAL A 105 9.08 -1.27 15.52
CA VAL A 105 8.32 -1.37 16.76
C VAL A 105 7.11 -0.43 16.68
N ASN A 106 5.92 -1.01 16.74
CA ASN A 106 4.67 -0.26 16.64
C ASN A 106 4.46 0.66 17.84
N ASN A 107 3.81 1.80 17.63
CA ASN A 107 3.24 2.55 18.73
C ASN A 107 2.13 1.72 19.39
N ARG A 108 2.14 1.63 20.72
CA ARG A 108 1.05 0.99 21.45
C ARG A 108 -0.12 1.95 21.54
N SER A 109 -1.26 1.59 20.96
CA SER A 109 -2.51 2.34 21.16
C SER A 109 -3.00 2.20 22.60
N GLY A 110 -3.38 3.32 23.23
CA GLY A 110 -4.00 3.38 24.56
C GLY A 110 -3.18 4.23 25.54
N GLY A 111 -3.75 5.37 25.97
CA GLY A 111 -3.15 6.48 26.71
C GLY A 111 -2.57 6.19 28.10
N GLY A 112 -1.96 5.02 28.33
CA GLY A 112 -1.32 4.62 29.57
C GLY A 112 0.11 5.12 29.76
N GLY A 113 0.44 6.32 29.25
CA GLY A 113 1.71 7.01 29.54
C GLY A 113 3.00 6.31 29.08
N ARG A 114 2.93 5.39 28.11
CA ARG A 114 4.13 4.76 27.52
C ARG A 114 4.72 5.67 26.45
N PRO A 115 6.05 5.70 26.30
CA PRO A 115 6.68 6.58 25.32
C PRO A 115 6.36 6.14 23.88
N GLU A 116 6.15 7.11 23.00
CA GLU A 116 5.98 6.91 21.56
C GLU A 116 7.28 6.44 20.92
N ASN A 117 7.20 5.47 20.00
CA ASN A 117 8.35 5.11 19.19
C ASN A 117 8.57 6.19 18.12
N PHE A 118 9.53 7.07 18.34
CA PHE A 118 9.98 7.96 17.27
C PHE A 118 10.81 7.14 16.28
N ALA A 119 10.31 7.04 15.04
CA ALA A 119 10.94 6.31 13.97
C ALA A 119 11.14 7.19 12.73
N LEU A 120 12.27 7.00 12.06
CA LEU A 120 12.72 7.78 10.91
C LEU A 120 13.20 6.83 9.80
N LEU A 121 12.90 7.20 8.55
CA LEU A 121 13.57 6.64 7.39
C LEU A 121 14.66 7.61 6.95
N ARG A 122 15.89 7.13 6.82
CA ARG A 122 17.02 7.92 6.33
C ARG A 122 17.53 7.35 5.03
N VAL A 123 17.40 8.14 3.96
CA VAL A 123 17.94 7.80 2.65
C VAL A 123 19.41 8.23 2.59
N SER A 124 20.25 7.41 1.98
CA SER A 124 21.64 7.74 1.69
C SER A 124 21.97 7.41 0.24
N TYR A 125 22.90 8.16 -0.35
CA TYR A 125 23.42 7.92 -1.69
C TYR A 125 24.95 7.89 -1.65
N GLN A 126 25.55 6.82 -2.15
CA GLN A 126 27.00 6.58 -2.12
C GLN A 126 27.62 6.78 -0.72
N GLY A 127 26.90 6.35 0.32
CA GLY A 127 27.30 6.47 1.72
C GLY A 127 27.08 7.85 2.36
N VAL A 128 26.63 8.85 1.59
CA VAL A 128 26.28 10.17 2.11
C VAL A 128 24.81 10.17 2.54
N ALA A 129 24.57 10.38 3.83
CA ALA A 129 23.23 10.45 4.40
C ALA A 129 22.51 11.75 4.05
N GLY A 130 21.25 11.64 3.62
CA GLY A 130 20.33 12.76 3.45
C GLY A 130 19.50 13.07 4.69
N ASP A 131 18.47 13.89 4.48
CA ASP A 131 17.49 14.23 5.50
C ASP A 131 16.72 12.99 5.98
N ALA A 132 16.33 13.01 7.26
CA ALA A 132 15.47 11.98 7.82
C ALA A 132 13.99 12.31 7.56
N PHE A 133 13.20 11.29 7.23
CA PHE A 133 11.76 11.39 7.05
C PHE A 133 11.03 10.71 8.21
N PRO A 134 10.22 11.42 9.00
CA PRO A 134 9.52 10.83 10.13
C PRO A 134 8.38 9.93 9.67
N ILE A 135 8.28 8.77 10.31
CA ILE A 135 7.18 7.83 10.14
C ILE A 135 6.47 7.61 11.48
N GLN A 136 5.20 7.27 11.41
CA GLN A 136 4.38 6.90 12.56
C GLN A 136 4.15 5.38 12.52
N PRO A 137 4.79 4.60 13.41
CA PRO A 137 4.61 3.16 13.44
C PRO A 137 3.22 2.76 13.93
N GLU A 138 2.49 1.98 13.14
CA GLU A 138 1.15 1.47 13.46
C GLU A 138 1.11 -0.07 13.36
N SER A 139 0.14 -0.72 14.03
CA SER A 139 -0.03 -2.18 13.88
C SER A 139 -0.44 -2.58 12.46
N ASP A 140 -1.14 -1.69 11.77
CA ASP A 140 -1.63 -1.86 10.41
C ASP A 140 -1.83 -0.47 9.78
N SER A 141 -1.55 -0.36 8.48
CA SER A 141 -1.74 0.80 7.63
C SER A 141 -2.11 0.31 6.24
N ILE A 142 -3.31 -0.26 6.15
CA ILE A 142 -3.83 -0.99 4.98
C ILE A 142 -3.88 -0.07 3.76
N HIS A 143 -3.38 -0.58 2.65
CA HIS A 143 -3.51 0.00 1.32
C HIS A 143 -3.93 -1.09 0.34
N ILE A 144 -5.15 -1.00 -0.20
CA ILE A 144 -5.62 -1.85 -1.28
C ILE A 144 -4.97 -1.36 -2.57
N ILE A 145 -4.25 -2.26 -3.22
CA ILE A 145 -3.46 -1.92 -4.40
C ILE A 145 -4.40 -1.57 -5.55
N ASN A 146 -4.02 -0.57 -6.34
CA ASN A 146 -4.76 -0.10 -7.49
C ASN A 146 -3.82 0.29 -8.65
N SER A 147 -4.39 0.53 -9.84
CA SER A 147 -3.64 0.79 -11.07
C SER A 147 -2.87 2.12 -11.10
N CYS A 148 -3.12 3.04 -10.16
CA CYS A 148 -2.35 4.27 -10.03
C CYS A 148 -1.05 4.08 -9.23
N ASP A 149 -0.97 3.03 -8.42
CA ASP A 149 0.18 2.81 -7.56
C ASP A 149 1.46 2.68 -8.38
N SER A 150 2.52 3.32 -7.91
CA SER A 150 3.84 3.22 -8.53
C SER A 150 4.48 1.83 -8.34
N THR A 151 3.93 1.05 -7.42
CA THR A 151 4.37 -0.30 -7.05
C THR A 151 3.29 -1.30 -7.38
N MET A 152 3.41 -1.95 -8.53
CA MET A 152 2.58 -3.10 -8.87
C MET A 152 3.29 -4.39 -8.45
N PRO A 153 2.58 -5.37 -7.86
CA PRO A 153 3.18 -6.67 -7.57
C PRO A 153 3.63 -7.36 -8.87
N PRO A 154 4.70 -8.18 -8.83
CA PRO A 154 5.14 -8.92 -10.01
C PRO A 154 4.01 -9.76 -10.62
N GLY A 155 3.88 -9.70 -11.95
CA GLY A 155 2.80 -10.38 -12.69
C GLY A 155 1.55 -9.52 -12.96
N PHE A 156 1.50 -8.29 -12.44
CA PHE A 156 0.46 -7.32 -12.77
C PHE A 156 1.04 -6.19 -13.62
N GLU A 157 0.68 -6.16 -14.90
CA GLU A 157 0.98 -5.03 -15.76
C GLU A 157 -0.06 -3.92 -15.56
N ARG A 158 0.36 -2.65 -15.65
CA ARG A 158 -0.60 -1.56 -15.84
C ARG A 158 -1.24 -1.77 -17.21
N VAL A 159 -2.43 -2.35 -17.22
CA VAL A 159 -3.21 -2.52 -18.46
C VAL A 159 -3.44 -1.14 -19.07
N GLY A 160 -3.03 -0.92 -20.31
CA GLY A 160 -3.08 0.38 -20.99
C GLY A 160 -4.49 0.96 -21.23
N ASP A 161 -5.55 0.23 -20.85
CA ASP A 161 -6.95 0.59 -21.10
C ASP A 161 -7.62 1.35 -19.94
N PHE A 162 -6.86 2.01 -19.06
CA PHE A 162 -7.43 2.90 -18.04
C PHE A 162 -7.78 4.28 -18.61
N ALA A 163 -8.71 4.33 -19.56
CA ALA A 163 -9.50 5.54 -19.75
C ALA A 163 -10.38 5.73 -18.50
N GLY A 164 -9.90 6.48 -17.51
CA GLY A 164 -10.58 6.73 -16.23
C GLY A 164 -9.65 6.71 -15.02
N GLY A 165 -10.20 6.98 -13.82
CA GLY A 165 -9.46 7.01 -12.55
C GLY A 165 -8.88 5.65 -12.11
N CYS A 166 -8.22 5.65 -10.95
CA CYS A 166 -7.56 4.46 -10.37
C CYS A 166 -8.53 3.29 -10.20
N ARG A 167 -8.13 2.08 -10.61
CA ARG A 167 -8.94 0.85 -10.47
C ARG A 167 -8.26 -0.13 -9.52
N PRO A 168 -9.00 -0.73 -8.57
CA PRO A 168 -8.41 -1.62 -7.59
C PRO A 168 -7.95 -2.93 -8.24
N LEU A 169 -6.90 -3.51 -7.67
CA LEU A 169 -6.34 -4.80 -8.07
C LEU A 169 -7.16 -5.91 -7.42
N VAL A 170 -8.29 -6.23 -8.05
CA VAL A 170 -9.17 -7.33 -7.70
C VAL A 170 -9.29 -8.27 -8.89
N THR A 171 -9.10 -9.56 -8.63
CA THR A 171 -9.09 -10.60 -9.66
C THR A 171 -10.08 -11.70 -9.37
N HIS A 172 -10.54 -12.36 -10.44
CA HIS A 172 -11.13 -13.69 -10.34
C HIS A 172 -10.05 -14.72 -9.99
N LEU A 173 -10.45 -15.94 -9.63
CA LEU A 173 -9.49 -17.02 -9.31
C LEU A 173 -8.56 -17.40 -10.47
N ASP A 174 -8.93 -17.08 -11.70
CA ASP A 174 -8.08 -17.30 -12.88
C ASP A 174 -7.12 -16.14 -13.19
N GLY A 175 -7.06 -15.13 -12.32
CA GLY A 175 -6.16 -13.99 -12.41
C GLY A 175 -6.65 -12.85 -13.31
N ARG A 176 -7.78 -12.99 -14.02
CA ARG A 176 -8.34 -11.88 -14.78
C ARG A 176 -8.84 -10.79 -13.85
N LEU A 177 -8.66 -9.52 -14.24
CA LEU A 177 -9.15 -8.37 -13.46
C LEU A 177 -10.68 -8.27 -13.48
N VAL A 178 -11.24 -7.90 -12.34
CA VAL A 178 -12.66 -7.52 -12.21
C VAL A 178 -12.84 -6.12 -12.79
N THR A 179 -13.65 -6.01 -13.84
CA THR A 179 -13.91 -4.75 -14.56
C THR A 179 -15.36 -4.67 -15.01
N ALA A 180 -15.78 -3.58 -15.64
CA ALA A 180 -17.10 -3.50 -16.26
C ALA A 180 -17.28 -4.52 -17.41
N ALA A 181 -16.19 -4.84 -18.14
CA ALA A 181 -16.21 -5.82 -19.23
C ALA A 181 -16.07 -7.28 -18.73
N ASN A 182 -15.55 -7.45 -17.53
CA ASN A 182 -15.40 -8.73 -16.86
C ASN A 182 -15.91 -8.59 -15.41
N PRO A 183 -17.24 -8.43 -15.22
CA PRO A 183 -17.81 -8.23 -13.89
C PRO A 183 -17.81 -9.55 -13.11
N ALA A 184 -17.80 -9.41 -11.78
CA ALA A 184 -17.90 -10.55 -10.89
C ALA A 184 -19.33 -11.11 -10.83
N THR A 185 -19.47 -12.40 -10.58
CA THR A 185 -20.75 -13.11 -10.42
C THR A 185 -21.00 -13.45 -8.96
N ALA A 186 -22.25 -13.33 -8.51
CA ALA A 186 -22.62 -13.72 -7.15
C ALA A 186 -22.22 -15.16 -6.84
N GLY A 187 -21.65 -15.38 -5.65
CA GLY A 187 -21.17 -16.68 -5.18
C GLY A 187 -19.76 -17.07 -5.63
N GLU A 188 -19.14 -16.37 -6.58
CA GLU A 188 -17.74 -16.62 -6.91
C GLU A 188 -16.80 -16.09 -5.82
N THR A 189 -15.56 -16.56 -5.82
CA THR A 189 -14.50 -16.02 -4.94
C THR A 189 -13.60 -15.08 -5.75
N LEU A 190 -13.38 -13.88 -5.22
CA LEU A 190 -12.43 -12.93 -5.76
C LEU A 190 -11.22 -12.82 -4.83
N VAL A 191 -10.10 -12.35 -5.39
CA VAL A 191 -8.88 -12.04 -4.65
C VAL A 191 -8.54 -10.57 -4.83
N MET A 192 -8.52 -9.81 -3.72
CA MET A 192 -7.95 -8.47 -3.67
C MET A 192 -6.53 -8.51 -3.09
N TYR A 193 -5.70 -7.56 -3.49
CA TYR A 193 -4.31 -7.47 -3.03
C TYR A 193 -4.05 -6.19 -2.25
N ALA A 194 -3.22 -6.30 -1.22
CA ALA A 194 -2.98 -5.19 -0.30
C ALA A 194 -1.55 -5.17 0.23
N PHE A 195 -1.13 -3.99 0.68
CA PHE A 195 0.03 -3.78 1.54
C PHE A 195 -0.40 -3.30 2.93
N GLY A 196 0.50 -3.43 3.91
CA GLY A 196 0.36 -2.75 5.18
C GLY A 196 -0.62 -3.39 6.15
N LEU A 197 -0.95 -4.68 5.99
CA LEU A 197 -1.74 -5.38 7.00
C LEU A 197 -0.95 -5.55 8.30
N GLY A 198 0.39 -5.45 8.33
CA GLY A 198 1.19 -5.59 9.55
C GLY A 198 1.49 -7.04 9.91
N HIS A 199 2.02 -7.30 11.12
CA HIS A 199 2.46 -8.66 11.51
C HIS A 199 1.39 -9.74 11.36
N THR A 200 1.82 -10.92 10.87
CA THR A 200 0.99 -12.12 10.68
C THR A 200 1.16 -13.20 11.75
N GLY A 201 1.92 -12.91 12.81
CA GLY A 201 2.20 -13.85 13.90
C GLY A 201 3.31 -14.87 13.61
N ALA A 202 3.57 -15.20 12.34
CA ALA A 202 4.76 -15.95 11.93
C ALA A 202 5.88 -15.00 11.48
N SER A 203 7.12 -15.25 11.90
CA SER A 203 8.25 -14.37 11.59
C SER A 203 8.77 -14.62 10.16
N VAL A 204 8.49 -13.69 9.25
CA VAL A 204 9.19 -13.54 7.97
C VAL A 204 10.33 -12.55 8.17
N ARG A 205 11.52 -12.84 7.62
CA ARG A 205 12.65 -11.90 7.68
C ARG A 205 12.40 -10.74 6.72
N SER A 206 12.81 -9.53 7.09
CA SER A 206 12.73 -8.36 6.20
C SER A 206 13.50 -8.60 4.90
N GLY A 207 12.86 -8.29 3.78
CA GLY A 207 13.35 -8.55 2.44
C GLY A 207 13.11 -9.96 1.93
N ASP A 208 12.65 -10.89 2.77
CA ASP A 208 12.39 -12.28 2.40
C ASP A 208 10.90 -12.53 2.13
N THR A 209 10.59 -13.67 1.52
CA THR A 209 9.23 -14.09 1.19
C THR A 209 8.71 -15.12 2.18
N ALA A 210 7.39 -15.16 2.34
CA ALA A 210 6.76 -16.28 3.03
C ALA A 210 6.92 -17.56 2.19
N ARG A 211 7.36 -18.66 2.83
CA ARG A 211 7.52 -19.98 2.16
C ARG A 211 6.20 -20.70 1.90
N ALA A 212 5.17 -20.35 2.65
CA ALA A 212 3.82 -20.87 2.56
C ALA A 212 2.85 -19.75 2.95
N PRO A 213 1.55 -19.86 2.64
CA PRO A 213 0.58 -18.84 3.03
C PRO A 213 0.56 -18.65 4.55
N ILE A 214 0.62 -17.40 5.02
CA ILE A 214 0.53 -17.08 6.45
C ILE A 214 -0.76 -16.29 6.67
N GLY A 215 -1.74 -16.95 7.30
CA GLY A 215 -3.07 -16.39 7.52
C GLY A 215 -3.13 -15.33 8.63
N LEU A 216 -4.07 -14.41 8.48
CA LEU A 216 -4.48 -13.41 9.47
C LEU A 216 -5.91 -13.70 9.92
N THR A 217 -6.15 -13.57 11.23
CA THR A 217 -7.45 -13.92 11.84
C THR A 217 -8.28 -12.71 12.25
N ASP A 218 -7.70 -11.51 12.27
CA ASP A 218 -8.30 -10.27 12.77
C ASP A 218 -8.59 -9.26 11.66
N VAL A 219 -9.02 -9.75 10.51
CA VAL A 219 -9.42 -8.95 9.34
C VAL A 219 -10.94 -8.87 9.28
N SER A 220 -11.47 -7.65 9.32
CA SER A 220 -12.90 -7.39 9.17
C SER A 220 -13.22 -6.95 7.74
N LEU A 221 -14.31 -7.47 7.18
CA LEU A 221 -14.87 -7.01 5.91
C LEU A 221 -16.21 -6.29 6.13
N GLN A 222 -16.51 -5.34 5.26
CA GLN A 222 -17.84 -4.74 5.13
C GLN A 222 -18.20 -4.63 3.65
N PHE A 223 -19.43 -5.02 3.34
CA PHE A 223 -19.98 -5.04 1.98
C PHE A 223 -21.06 -3.97 1.84
N ASN A 224 -20.87 -3.07 0.88
CA ASN A 224 -21.81 -2.00 0.58
C ASN A 224 -22.19 -2.03 -0.90
N ALA A 225 -23.43 -2.42 -1.19
CA ALA A 225 -23.99 -2.30 -2.54
C ALA A 225 -24.36 -0.83 -2.83
N GLY A 226 -23.94 -0.33 -3.98
CA GLY A 226 -24.21 1.04 -4.40
C GLY A 226 -23.19 1.53 -5.42
N VAL A 227 -23.61 2.51 -6.22
CA VAL A 227 -22.80 3.08 -7.30
C VAL A 227 -21.68 3.94 -6.72
N ASN A 228 -20.44 3.64 -7.10
CA ASN A 228 -19.24 4.42 -6.81
C ASN A 228 -19.10 4.80 -5.32
N LEU A 229 -19.52 3.91 -4.41
CA LEU A 229 -19.37 4.15 -2.97
C LEU A 229 -17.88 4.19 -2.59
N ALA A 230 -17.53 5.07 -1.66
CA ALA A 230 -16.21 5.07 -1.05
C ALA A 230 -16.10 3.95 -0.01
N PRO A 231 -14.89 3.40 0.23
CA PRO A 231 -14.65 2.51 1.35
C PRO A 231 -15.03 3.16 2.68
N VAL A 232 -15.55 2.36 3.59
CA VAL A 232 -15.91 2.77 4.95
C VAL A 232 -15.22 1.89 5.96
N ARG A 233 -14.89 2.42 7.14
CA ARG A 233 -14.32 1.60 8.21
C ARG A 233 -15.34 0.50 8.56
N PRO A 234 -14.96 -0.80 8.48
CA PRO A 234 -15.84 -1.86 8.91
C PRO A 234 -16.32 -1.61 10.33
N THR A 235 -17.62 -1.57 10.53
CA THR A 235 -18.22 -1.52 11.86
C THR A 235 -17.93 -2.84 12.54
N ALA A 236 -16.83 -2.89 13.31
CA ALA A 236 -16.41 -4.07 14.05
C ALA A 236 -17.56 -4.56 14.94
N LEU A 237 -18.27 -5.59 14.48
CA LEU A 237 -18.96 -6.48 15.38
C LEU A 237 -18.07 -7.72 15.46
N PRO A 238 -17.50 -8.05 16.64
CA PRO A 238 -16.83 -9.33 16.78
C PRO A 238 -17.83 -10.43 16.37
N PRO A 239 -17.43 -11.41 15.52
CA PRO A 239 -18.23 -12.62 15.36
C PRO A 239 -18.52 -13.19 16.76
N PRO A 240 -19.78 -13.47 17.13
CA PRO A 240 -20.91 -13.79 16.26
C PRO A 240 -22.00 -12.70 16.17
N ALA A 241 -21.72 -11.44 16.52
CA ALA A 241 -22.76 -10.41 16.52
C ALA A 241 -23.07 -9.91 15.09
N GLY A 242 -23.74 -10.73 14.27
CA GLY A 242 -24.29 -10.35 12.96
C GLY A 242 -23.69 -11.08 11.77
N ASN A 243 -24.40 -11.01 10.62
CA ASN A 243 -24.00 -11.57 9.33
C ASN A 243 -22.86 -10.76 8.67
N ALA A 244 -21.82 -10.40 9.43
CA ALA A 244 -20.67 -9.69 8.89
C ALA A 244 -19.88 -10.64 7.97
N PRO A 245 -19.47 -10.18 6.77
CA PRO A 245 -18.70 -11.01 5.86
C PRO A 245 -17.33 -11.34 6.47
N ILE A 246 -16.91 -12.60 6.34
CA ILE A 246 -15.61 -13.09 6.79
C ILE A 246 -14.79 -13.41 5.53
N PRO A 247 -13.51 -13.01 5.46
CA PRO A 247 -12.67 -13.42 4.35
C PRO A 247 -12.53 -14.94 4.30
N VAL A 248 -12.58 -15.52 3.09
CA VAL A 248 -12.24 -16.92 2.85
C VAL A 248 -10.78 -17.17 3.21
N PHE A 249 -9.93 -16.19 2.91
CA PHE A 249 -8.53 -16.14 3.32
C PHE A 249 -8.10 -14.68 3.42
N ALA A 250 -7.25 -14.36 4.39
CA ALA A 250 -6.49 -13.13 4.40
C ALA A 250 -5.08 -13.46 4.90
N GLY A 251 -4.04 -12.99 4.24
CA GLY A 251 -2.67 -13.35 4.66
C GLY A 251 -1.59 -12.99 3.65
N LEU A 252 -0.34 -13.20 4.06
CA LEU A 252 0.82 -12.99 3.19
C LEU A 252 0.82 -13.97 2.02
N THR A 253 1.03 -13.45 0.82
CA THR A 253 1.16 -14.24 -0.40
C THR A 253 2.54 -14.91 -0.43
N PRO A 254 2.63 -16.23 -0.70
CA PRO A 254 3.92 -16.91 -0.86
C PRO A 254 4.75 -16.30 -1.98
N SER A 255 6.07 -16.34 -1.85
CA SER A 255 7.03 -15.88 -2.87
C SER A 255 6.94 -14.39 -3.25
N GLN A 256 6.17 -13.60 -2.51
CA GLN A 256 6.07 -12.15 -2.70
C GLN A 256 6.35 -11.43 -1.37
N VAL A 257 7.21 -10.43 -1.42
CA VAL A 257 7.63 -9.69 -0.23
C VAL A 257 6.55 -8.69 0.14
N GLY A 258 6.05 -8.77 1.38
CA GLY A 258 5.10 -7.80 1.95
C GLY A 258 3.69 -7.79 1.32
N LEU A 259 3.42 -8.57 0.28
CA LEU A 259 2.11 -8.62 -0.37
C LEU A 259 1.13 -9.49 0.41
N TYR A 260 -0.07 -8.96 0.60
CA TYR A 260 -1.21 -9.69 1.13
C TYR A 260 -2.21 -9.99 0.03
N GLN A 261 -2.83 -11.16 0.12
CA GLN A 261 -4.01 -11.51 -0.64
C GLN A 261 -5.18 -11.70 0.31
N ILE A 262 -6.35 -11.23 -0.12
CA ILE A 262 -7.59 -11.40 0.61
C ILE A 262 -8.64 -11.96 -0.35
N ALA A 263 -9.06 -13.18 -0.05
CA ALA A 263 -10.10 -13.87 -0.77
C ALA A 263 -11.46 -13.67 -0.08
N PHE A 264 -12.50 -13.37 -0.85
CA PHE A 264 -13.86 -13.20 -0.33
C PHE A 264 -14.90 -13.67 -1.34
N THR A 265 -16.05 -14.12 -0.84
CA THR A 265 -17.17 -14.53 -1.67
C THR A 265 -18.03 -13.32 -2.04
N VAL A 266 -18.36 -13.21 -3.32
CA VAL A 266 -19.18 -12.12 -3.86
C VAL A 266 -20.64 -12.30 -3.44
N PRO A 267 -21.29 -11.31 -2.80
CA PRO A 267 -22.69 -11.42 -2.44
C PRO A 267 -23.60 -11.23 -3.67
N ALA A 268 -24.83 -11.72 -3.58
CA ALA A 268 -25.87 -11.38 -4.54
C ALA A 268 -26.28 -9.90 -4.39
N LEU A 269 -26.43 -9.20 -5.50
CA LEU A 269 -26.95 -7.83 -5.52
C LEU A 269 -28.47 -7.83 -5.43
N ALA A 270 -29.04 -6.74 -4.90
CA ALA A 270 -30.47 -6.54 -4.93
C ALA A 270 -30.96 -6.29 -6.36
N ALA A 271 -32.15 -6.79 -6.68
CA ALA A 271 -32.78 -6.55 -7.98
C ALA A 271 -32.87 -5.04 -8.26
N GLY A 272 -32.50 -4.64 -9.49
CA GLY A 272 -32.46 -3.24 -9.90
C GLY A 272 -31.14 -2.51 -9.61
N THR A 273 -30.13 -3.19 -9.07
CA THR A 273 -28.79 -2.60 -8.97
C THR A 273 -28.24 -2.28 -10.37
N PRO A 274 -27.78 -1.04 -10.65
CA PRO A 274 -27.22 -0.71 -11.95
C PRO A 274 -25.97 -1.54 -12.27
N ALA A 275 -25.85 -1.97 -13.54
CA ALA A 275 -24.61 -2.57 -14.04
C ALA A 275 -23.50 -1.52 -14.11
N CYS A 276 -22.26 -1.96 -13.90
CA CYS A 276 -21.10 -1.13 -14.18
C CYS A 276 -21.02 -0.72 -15.65
N THR A 277 -20.48 0.47 -15.89
CA THR A 277 -20.16 0.97 -17.22
C THR A 277 -18.74 1.50 -17.21
N ALA A 278 -18.00 1.38 -18.32
CA ALA A 278 -16.60 1.81 -18.36
C ALA A 278 -16.42 3.31 -18.02
N SER A 279 -17.44 4.14 -18.25
CA SER A 279 -17.38 5.61 -18.17
C SER A 279 -18.02 6.24 -16.93
N THR A 280 -19.11 5.69 -16.40
CA THR A 280 -19.98 6.42 -15.45
C THR A 280 -20.16 5.68 -14.12
N ILE A 281 -20.32 4.35 -14.20
CA ILE A 281 -20.47 3.48 -13.02
C ILE A 281 -19.20 2.64 -12.93
N ALA A 282 -18.20 3.20 -12.28
CA ALA A 282 -16.90 2.56 -12.09
C ALA A 282 -16.98 1.35 -11.14
N SER A 283 -17.91 1.39 -10.19
CA SER A 283 -18.30 0.28 -9.32
C SER A 283 -19.79 0.34 -8.99
N ASN A 284 -20.39 -0.82 -8.73
CA ASN A 284 -21.75 -0.94 -8.17
C ASN A 284 -21.76 -1.65 -6.80
N PHE A 285 -20.56 -1.95 -6.30
CA PHE A 285 -20.34 -2.58 -5.01
C PHE A 285 -18.99 -2.16 -4.45
N THR A 286 -18.91 -1.98 -3.14
CA THR A 286 -17.66 -1.68 -2.43
C THR A 286 -17.41 -2.70 -1.34
N VAL A 287 -16.23 -3.31 -1.39
CA VAL A 287 -15.70 -4.10 -0.28
C VAL A 287 -14.73 -3.23 0.51
N SER A 288 -15.03 -3.05 1.79
CA SER A 288 -14.13 -2.38 2.73
C SER A 288 -13.49 -3.40 3.66
N MET A 289 -12.23 -3.17 4.00
CA MET A 289 -11.41 -4.00 4.87
C MET A 289 -10.85 -3.15 6.00
N GLY A 290 -10.80 -3.72 7.20
CA GLY A 290 -10.20 -3.06 8.34
C GLY A 290 -9.49 -4.01 9.29
N ARG A 291 -8.50 -3.45 9.98
CA ARG A 291 -7.87 -4.01 11.17
C ARG A 291 -7.91 -2.95 12.29
N ALA A 292 -7.04 -3.09 13.29
CA ALA A 292 -7.10 -2.31 14.51
C ALA A 292 -6.95 -0.80 14.28
N GLN A 293 -6.05 -0.35 13.41
CA GLN A 293 -5.74 1.08 13.26
C GLN A 293 -6.28 1.69 11.96
N SER A 294 -6.36 0.90 10.90
CA SER A 294 -6.61 1.38 9.55
C SER A 294 -7.70 0.58 8.83
N PHE A 295 -8.18 1.16 7.74
CA PHE A 295 -9.11 0.53 6.82
C PHE A 295 -8.86 1.08 5.42
N ASP A 296 -9.21 0.30 4.41
CA ASP A 296 -9.25 0.71 3.01
C ASP A 296 -10.23 -0.21 2.26
N GLY A 297 -10.40 -0.05 0.95
CA GLY A 297 -11.31 -0.91 0.20
C GLY A 297 -11.23 -0.78 -1.32
N ALA A 298 -12.04 -1.59 -1.99
CA ALA A 298 -12.14 -1.63 -3.44
C ALA A 298 -13.58 -1.47 -3.89
N GLY A 299 -13.81 -0.52 -4.79
CA GLY A 299 -15.02 -0.50 -5.62
C GLY A 299 -14.88 -1.51 -6.76
N ILE A 300 -15.80 -2.45 -6.85
CA ILE A 300 -15.80 -3.52 -7.86
C ILE A 300 -17.11 -3.56 -8.65
N CYS A 301 -17.07 -4.28 -9.76
CA CYS A 301 -18.23 -4.54 -10.60
C CYS A 301 -18.75 -5.94 -10.37
N ILE A 302 -20.01 -6.04 -9.94
CA ILE A 302 -20.74 -7.29 -9.83
C ILE A 302 -21.89 -7.28 -10.84
N GLN A 303 -22.14 -8.42 -11.48
CA GLN A 303 -23.28 -8.62 -12.37
C GLN A 303 -24.59 -8.46 -11.56
N PRO A 304 -25.51 -7.57 -11.98
CA PRO A 304 -26.80 -7.38 -11.31
C PRO A 304 -27.69 -8.62 -11.25
#